data_AF-A0A9X5YTI2-F1
#
_entry.id   AF-A0A9X5YTI2-F1
#
_cell.length_a   1.000
_cell.length_b   1.000
_cell.length_c   1.000
_cell.angle_alpha   90.00
_cell.angle_beta   90.00
_cell.angle_gamma   90.00
#
_symmetry.space_group_name_H-M   'P 1'
#
loop_
_entity.id
_entity.type
_entity.pdbx_description
1 polymer ?
#
loop_
_entity_poly.entity_id
_entity_poly.type
_entity_poly.pdbx_seq_one_letter_code
_entity_poly.pdbx_strand_id
1 'polypeptide(L)'
;MTEVIAYLIEHFQDFDNCPPPEDLGRLLEDAGFDVTEIGNTLMMMEVLFNTSEFAAAPFDSHALRVYCNEEVENLPQEVMGLMQYLVAERAITYEQREIVIHALMHIPPEEITLDTAKVLVLLLLWAHKSELPVLIGDDLMGALNGKATMH
;
A
#
# COMPACT_ATOMS: atom_id res chain seq x y z
N MET A 1 -10.58 -3.22 5.42
CA MET A 1 -9.17 -3.46 5.01
C MET A 1 -8.21 -2.57 5.79
N THR A 2 -8.44 -1.25 5.85
CA THR A 2 -7.62 -0.30 6.64
C THR A 2 -7.40 -0.75 8.08
N GLU A 3 -8.46 -1.12 8.79
CA GLU A 3 -8.38 -1.56 10.19
C GLU A 3 -7.53 -2.83 10.36
N VAL A 4 -7.64 -3.77 9.43
CA VAL A 4 -6.82 -5.01 9.42
C VAL A 4 -5.35 -4.66 9.21
N ILE A 5 -5.02 -3.79 8.25
CA ILE A 5 -3.64 -3.36 8.00
C ILE A 5 -3.06 -2.60 9.19
N ALA A 6 -3.86 -1.71 9.82
CA ALA A 6 -3.47 -1.03 11.05
C ALA A 6 -3.15 -2.03 12.16
N TYR A 7 -4.02 -3.03 12.35
CA TYR A 7 -3.80 -4.10 13.32
C TYR A 7 -2.51 -4.87 13.03
N LEU A 8 -2.23 -5.23 11.77
CA LEU A 8 -1.01 -5.94 11.41
C LEU A 8 0.25 -5.14 11.78
N ILE A 9 0.28 -3.85 11.42
CA ILE A 9 1.42 -2.96 11.69
C ILE A 9 1.62 -2.77 13.21
N GLU A 10 0.54 -2.73 13.98
CA GLU A 10 0.60 -2.57 15.44
C GLU A 10 1.03 -3.86 16.18
N HIS A 11 0.58 -5.03 15.70
CA HIS A 11 0.74 -6.29 16.42
C HIS A 11 1.95 -7.11 15.96
N PHE A 12 2.49 -6.83 14.78
CA PHE A 12 3.65 -7.53 14.23
C PHE A 12 4.79 -6.56 13.92
N GLN A 13 6.00 -6.91 14.34
CA GLN A 13 7.19 -6.08 14.13
C GLN A 13 7.47 -5.86 12.63
N ASP A 14 7.33 -6.91 11.83
CA ASP A 14 7.48 -6.89 10.38
C ASP A 14 6.77 -8.10 9.76
N PHE A 15 6.68 -8.13 8.43
CA PHE A 15 5.99 -9.17 7.67
C PHE A 15 6.53 -10.59 7.90
N ASP A 16 7.82 -10.76 8.21
CA ASP A 16 8.41 -12.08 8.47
C ASP A 16 7.87 -12.71 9.77
N ASN A 17 7.29 -11.91 10.65
CA ASN A 17 6.67 -12.35 11.89
C ASN A 17 5.19 -12.70 11.72
N CYS A 18 4.60 -12.48 10.54
CA CYS A 18 3.23 -12.93 10.29
C CYS A 18 3.17 -14.46 10.16
N PRO A 19 2.15 -15.10 10.75
CA PRO A 19 1.88 -16.51 10.50
C PRO A 19 1.47 -16.76 9.04
N PRO A 20 1.49 -18.02 8.57
CA PRO A 20 0.99 -18.37 7.24
C PRO A 20 -0.45 -17.88 7.00
N PRO A 21 -0.88 -17.62 5.76
CA PRO A 21 -2.18 -17.00 5.46
C PRO A 21 -3.39 -17.67 6.12
N GLU A 22 -3.42 -19.01 6.19
CA GLU A 22 -4.53 -19.74 6.85
C GLU A 22 -4.60 -19.47 8.35
N ASP A 23 -3.45 -19.42 9.03
CA ASP A 23 -3.36 -19.15 10.47
C ASP A 23 -3.56 -17.66 10.76
N LEU A 24 -3.08 -16.78 9.87
CA LEU A 24 -3.30 -15.34 9.96
C LEU A 24 -4.79 -15.00 9.82
N GLY A 25 -5.50 -15.62 8.88
CA GLY A 25 -6.93 -15.42 8.70
C GLY A 25 -7.70 -15.77 9.98
N ARG A 26 -7.41 -16.92 10.60
CA ARG A 26 -8.04 -17.32 11.87
C ARG A 26 -7.71 -16.37 13.01
N LEU A 27 -6.46 -15.91 13.10
CA LEU A 27 -6.05 -14.94 14.11
C LEU A 27 -6.84 -13.63 13.97
N LEU A 28 -7.04 -13.16 12.75
CA LEU A 28 -7.80 -11.94 12.48
C LEU A 28 -9.30 -12.13 12.73
N GLU A 29 -9.86 -13.30 12.44
CA GLU A 29 -11.23 -13.66 12.81
C GLU A 29 -11.41 -13.66 14.34
N ASP A 30 -10.47 -14.26 15.08
CA ASP A 30 -10.46 -14.28 16.55
C ASP A 30 -10.28 -12.86 17.15
N ALA A 31 -9.60 -11.97 16.44
CA ALA A 31 -9.49 -10.55 16.78
C ALA A 31 -10.78 -9.75 16.47
N GLY A 32 -11.74 -10.36 15.75
CA GLY A 32 -13.06 -9.79 15.47
C GLY A 32 -13.19 -9.05 14.14
N PHE A 33 -12.24 -9.21 13.22
CA PHE A 33 -12.33 -8.62 11.87
C PHE A 33 -13.33 -9.35 10.99
N ASP A 34 -13.96 -8.61 10.06
CA ASP A 34 -14.89 -9.19 9.10
C ASP A 34 -14.15 -10.04 8.04
N VAL A 35 -14.74 -11.16 7.65
CA VAL A 35 -14.16 -12.11 6.67
C VAL A 35 -13.85 -11.43 5.34
N THR A 36 -14.66 -10.45 4.92
CA THR A 36 -14.42 -9.68 3.70
C THR A 36 -13.18 -8.80 3.83
N GLU A 37 -12.99 -8.14 4.99
CA GLU A 37 -11.83 -7.30 5.23
C GLU A 37 -10.55 -8.11 5.34
N ILE A 38 -10.63 -9.27 5.99
CA ILE A 38 -9.54 -10.25 6.07
C ILE A 38 -9.16 -10.71 4.66
N GLY A 39 -10.15 -11.18 3.88
CA GLY A 39 -9.94 -11.64 2.52
C GLY A 39 -9.30 -10.58 1.63
N ASN A 40 -9.81 -9.34 1.66
CA ASN A 40 -9.24 -8.23 0.89
C ASN A 40 -7.79 -7.94 1.29
N THR A 41 -7.49 -7.96 2.59
CA THR A 41 -6.13 -7.70 3.08
C THR A 41 -5.17 -8.79 2.66
N LEU A 42 -5.55 -10.07 2.84
CA LEU A 42 -4.72 -11.21 2.43
C LEU A 42 -4.48 -11.22 0.91
N MET A 43 -5.50 -10.88 0.12
CA MET A 43 -5.38 -10.74 -1.33
C MET A 43 -4.41 -9.62 -1.72
N MET A 44 -4.50 -8.45 -1.09
CA MET A 44 -3.54 -7.36 -1.31
C MET A 44 -2.12 -7.75 -0.91
N MET A 45 -1.94 -8.47 0.20
CA MET A 45 -0.63 -8.99 0.60
C MET A 45 -0.05 -9.91 -0.47
N GLU A 46 -0.85 -10.83 -1.01
CA GLU A 46 -0.41 -11.70 -2.11
C GLU A 46 0.00 -10.89 -3.35
N VAL A 47 -0.81 -9.92 -3.77
CA VAL A 47 -0.55 -9.08 -4.95
C VAL A 47 0.68 -8.20 -4.76
N LEU A 48 0.87 -7.61 -3.59
CA LEU A 48 2.02 -6.73 -3.29
C LEU A 48 3.33 -7.51 -3.22
N PHE A 49 3.30 -8.76 -2.74
CA PHE A 49 4.53 -9.51 -2.42
C PHE A 49 4.93 -10.53 -3.50
N ASN A 50 4.04 -10.88 -4.44
CA ASN A 50 4.38 -11.70 -5.62
C ASN A 50 4.82 -10.86 -6.82
N THR A 51 5.80 -9.97 -6.62
CA THR A 51 6.14 -8.88 -7.55
C THR A 51 7.49 -9.05 -8.24
N SER A 52 7.90 -10.31 -8.49
CA SER A 52 9.15 -10.62 -9.22
C SER A 52 9.25 -10.01 -10.63
N GLU A 53 8.14 -9.50 -11.16
CA GLU A 53 8.05 -8.86 -12.48
C GLU A 53 8.39 -7.36 -12.48
N PHE A 54 8.45 -6.70 -11.32
CA PHE A 54 8.65 -5.26 -11.21
C PHE A 54 10.11 -4.83 -11.01
N ALA A 55 11.04 -5.78 -11.12
CA ALA A 55 12.47 -5.53 -11.03
C ALA A 55 12.90 -4.52 -12.12
N ALA A 56 13.01 -3.27 -11.74
CA ALA A 56 13.45 -2.19 -12.61
C ALA A 56 14.96 -1.94 -12.40
N ALA A 57 15.71 -1.86 -13.49
CA ALA A 57 17.07 -1.35 -13.42
C ALA A 57 17.04 0.08 -12.85
N PRO A 58 18.04 0.50 -12.04
CA PRO A 58 18.07 1.85 -11.49
C PRO A 58 18.02 2.86 -12.64
N PHE A 59 16.91 3.60 -12.74
CA PHE A 59 16.78 4.68 -13.71
C PHE A 59 17.56 5.90 -13.22
N ASP A 60 18.07 6.70 -14.17
CA ASP A 60 18.54 8.06 -13.87
C ASP A 60 17.42 8.85 -13.18
N SER A 61 17.79 9.69 -12.21
CA SER A 61 16.84 10.43 -11.34
C SER A 61 15.96 11.46 -12.06
N HIS A 62 15.98 11.49 -13.39
CA HIS A 62 15.20 12.38 -14.25
C HIS A 62 14.15 11.66 -15.09
N ALA A 63 14.00 10.34 -14.95
CA ALA A 63 12.97 9.60 -15.67
C ALA A 63 11.57 9.99 -15.18
N LEU A 64 10.67 10.26 -16.13
CA LEU A 64 9.25 10.50 -15.88
C LEU A 64 8.46 9.21 -16.13
N ARG A 65 7.56 8.85 -15.21
CA ARG A 65 6.58 7.79 -15.47
C ARG A 65 5.47 8.33 -16.37
N VAL A 66 5.05 7.54 -17.36
CA VAL A 66 3.87 7.80 -18.18
C VAL A 66 2.81 6.80 -17.78
N TYR A 67 1.62 7.29 -17.39
CA TYR A 67 0.46 6.43 -17.11
C TYR A 67 -0.22 6.00 -18.39
N CYS A 68 -0.60 4.73 -18.48
CA CYS A 68 -1.38 4.24 -19.62
C CYS A 68 -2.86 4.68 -19.50
N ASN A 69 -3.63 4.55 -20.58
CA ASN A 69 -5.03 4.97 -20.57
C ASN A 69 -5.85 4.24 -19.49
N GLU A 70 -5.61 2.95 -19.31
CA GLU A 70 -6.29 2.15 -18.30
C GLU A 70 -5.99 2.65 -16.88
N GLU A 71 -4.72 2.96 -16.57
CA GLU A 71 -4.37 3.57 -15.29
C GLU A 71 -5.01 4.94 -15.09
N VAL A 72 -5.05 5.79 -16.13
CA VAL A 72 -5.68 7.12 -16.03
C VAL A 72 -7.21 7.02 -15.85
N GLU A 73 -7.84 6.00 -16.41
CA GLU A 73 -9.27 5.76 -16.27
C GLU A 73 -9.65 5.23 -14.88
N ASN A 74 -8.77 4.44 -14.25
CA ASN A 74 -9.06 3.79 -12.97
C ASN A 74 -8.47 4.53 -11.76
N LEU A 75 -7.34 5.22 -11.89
CA LEU A 75 -6.66 5.90 -10.79
C LEU A 75 -7.05 7.38 -10.68
N PRO A 76 -7.58 7.83 -9.53
CA PRO A 76 -7.80 9.24 -9.29
C PRO A 76 -6.52 10.08 -9.43
N GLN A 77 -6.67 11.33 -9.87
CA GLN A 77 -5.54 12.25 -10.06
C GLN A 77 -4.73 12.46 -8.76
N GLU A 78 -5.40 12.50 -7.60
CA GLU A 78 -4.75 12.62 -6.29
C GLU A 78 -3.88 11.41 -5.95
N VAL A 79 -4.27 10.20 -6.37
CA VAL A 79 -3.49 8.97 -6.15
C VAL A 79 -2.24 8.97 -7.04
N MET A 80 -2.37 9.35 -8.31
CA MET A 80 -1.22 9.53 -9.21
C MET A 80 -0.25 10.61 -8.67
N GLY A 81 -0.79 11.69 -8.10
CA GLY A 81 -0.02 12.75 -7.45
C GLY A 81 0.72 12.27 -6.20
N LEU A 82 0.07 11.47 -5.35
CA LEU A 82 0.69 10.83 -4.19
C LEU A 82 1.88 9.96 -4.60
N MET A 83 1.71 9.10 -5.61
CA MET A 83 2.80 8.24 -6.11
C MET A 83 4.00 9.06 -6.59
N GLN A 84 3.75 10.16 -7.30
CA GLN A 84 4.81 11.06 -7.74
C GLN A 84 5.51 11.75 -6.55
N TYR A 85 4.73 12.22 -5.58
CA TYR A 85 5.23 12.88 -4.37
C TYR A 85 6.14 11.95 -3.55
N LEU A 86 5.70 10.73 -3.27
CA LEU A 86 6.45 9.77 -2.45
C LEU A 86 7.78 9.37 -3.09
N VAL A 87 7.85 9.27 -4.42
CA VAL A 87 9.11 9.05 -5.14
C VAL A 87 10.02 10.29 -5.07
N ALA A 88 9.46 11.49 -5.25
CA ALA A 88 10.23 12.74 -5.20
C ALA A 88 10.91 12.95 -3.85
N GLU A 89 10.20 12.61 -2.77
CA GLU A 89 10.72 12.66 -1.40
C GLU A 89 11.54 11.43 -1.00
N ARG A 90 11.76 10.48 -1.91
CA ARG A 90 12.49 9.22 -1.68
C ARG A 90 11.88 8.33 -0.58
N ALA A 91 10.58 8.48 -0.33
CA ALA A 91 9.82 7.65 0.61
C ALA A 91 9.51 6.25 0.04
N ILE A 92 9.37 6.15 -1.29
CA ILE A 92 9.27 4.88 -2.01
C ILE A 92 10.25 4.86 -3.19
N THR A 93 10.71 3.67 -3.57
CA THR A 93 11.49 3.48 -4.80
C THR A 93 10.60 3.47 -6.04
N TYR A 94 11.20 3.55 -7.23
CA TYR A 94 10.47 3.37 -8.49
C TYR A 94 9.79 2.00 -8.58
N GLU A 95 10.44 0.95 -8.11
CA GLU A 95 9.89 -0.41 -8.04
C GLU A 95 8.68 -0.45 -7.09
N GLN A 96 8.83 0.10 -5.88
CA GLN A 96 7.72 0.15 -4.91
C GLN A 96 6.52 0.92 -5.45
N ARG A 97 6.74 2.00 -6.22
CA ARG A 97 5.65 2.70 -6.92
C ARG A 97 4.89 1.79 -7.87
N GLU A 98 5.58 1.00 -8.69
CA GLU A 98 4.91 0.09 -9.64
C GLU A 98 4.14 -1.02 -8.92
N ILE A 99 4.69 -1.53 -7.82
CA ILE A 99 4.01 -2.52 -6.96
C ILE A 99 2.69 -1.96 -6.40
N VAL A 100 2.71 -0.73 -5.87
CA VAL A 100 1.50 -0.08 -5.34
C VAL A 100 0.48 0.18 -6.46
N ILE A 101 0.92 0.68 -7.62
CA ILE A 101 0.03 0.90 -8.77
C ILE A 101 -0.62 -0.41 -9.20
N HIS A 102 0.16 -1.49 -9.33
CA HIS A 102 -0.37 -2.80 -9.69
C HIS A 102 -1.41 -3.31 -8.68
N ALA A 103 -1.15 -3.15 -7.37
CA ALA A 103 -2.11 -3.52 -6.33
C ALA A 103 -3.39 -2.67 -6.39
N LEU A 104 -3.27 -1.36 -6.62
CA LEU A 104 -4.43 -0.47 -6.79
C LEU A 104 -5.32 -0.90 -7.97
N MET A 105 -4.73 -1.39 -9.06
CA MET A 105 -5.48 -1.89 -10.22
C MET A 105 -6.29 -3.17 -9.93
N HIS A 106 -6.11 -3.81 -8.77
CA HIS A 106 -6.94 -4.93 -8.30
C HIS A 106 -8.12 -4.49 -7.43
N ILE A 107 -8.22 -3.20 -7.10
CA ILE A 107 -9.32 -2.63 -6.33
C ILE A 107 -10.36 -2.04 -7.30
N PRO A 108 -11.67 -2.20 -7.05
CA PRO A 108 -12.69 -1.52 -7.83
C PRO A 108 -12.44 0.00 -7.89
N PRO A 109 -12.48 0.64 -9.07
CA PRO A 109 -12.10 2.06 -9.22
C PRO A 109 -12.86 3.01 -8.29
N GLU A 110 -14.12 2.70 -7.98
CA GLU A 110 -14.98 3.45 -7.06
C GLU A 110 -14.52 3.39 -5.58
N GLU A 111 -13.69 2.42 -5.22
CA GLU A 111 -13.12 2.24 -3.87
C GLU A 111 -11.68 2.79 -3.77
N ILE A 112 -11.08 3.18 -4.90
CA ILE A 112 -9.75 3.79 -4.92
C ILE A 112 -9.85 5.24 -4.46
N THR A 113 -9.36 5.50 -3.25
CA THR A 113 -9.24 6.83 -2.68
C THR A 113 -7.79 7.13 -2.33
N LEU A 114 -7.47 8.40 -2.03
CA LEU A 114 -6.17 8.76 -1.49
C LEU A 114 -5.79 7.94 -0.24
N ASP A 115 -6.73 7.73 0.68
CA ASP A 115 -6.49 6.96 1.91
C ASP A 115 -6.25 5.48 1.61
N THR A 116 -7.00 4.89 0.68
CA THR A 116 -6.78 3.51 0.19
C THR A 116 -5.35 3.36 -0.34
N ALA A 117 -4.87 4.32 -1.13
CA ALA A 117 -3.50 4.30 -1.65
C ALA A 117 -2.44 4.45 -0.55
N LYS A 118 -2.64 5.35 0.41
CA LYS A 118 -1.73 5.51 1.57
C LYS A 118 -1.64 4.24 2.41
N VAL A 119 -2.77 3.56 2.62
CA VAL A 119 -2.84 2.28 3.34
C VAL A 119 -2.03 1.18 2.64
N LEU A 120 -2.15 1.05 1.32
CA LEU A 120 -1.34 0.08 0.55
C LEU A 120 0.14 0.43 0.56
N VAL A 121 0.50 1.72 0.47
CA VAL A 121 1.89 2.18 0.61
C VAL A 121 2.46 1.76 1.97
N LEU A 122 1.71 1.97 3.06
CA LEU A 122 2.13 1.56 4.40
C LEU A 122 2.34 0.06 4.51
N LEU A 123 1.40 -0.73 3.99
CA LEU A 123 1.51 -2.20 3.99
C LEU A 123 2.78 -2.65 3.24
N LEU A 124 3.05 -2.08 2.07
CA LEU A 124 4.25 -2.39 1.28
C LEU A 124 5.54 -2.01 2.02
N LEU A 125 5.60 -0.79 2.57
CA LEU A 125 6.80 -0.29 3.26
C LEU A 125 7.10 -1.07 4.53
N TRP A 126 6.05 -1.43 5.28
CA TRP A 126 6.15 -2.29 6.45
C TRP A 126 6.69 -3.67 6.07
N ALA A 127 6.18 -4.28 5.00
CA ALA A 127 6.67 -5.58 4.54
C ALA A 127 8.10 -5.54 4.00
N HIS A 128 8.48 -4.47 3.31
CA HIS A 128 9.85 -4.27 2.80
C HIS A 128 10.82 -3.74 3.86
N LYS A 129 10.38 -3.56 5.12
CA LYS A 129 11.17 -3.00 6.22
C LYS A 129 11.85 -1.68 5.84
N SER A 130 11.12 -0.85 5.09
CA SER A 130 11.64 0.40 4.53
C SER A 130 11.68 1.51 5.58
N GLU A 131 12.73 2.33 5.55
CA GLU A 131 12.82 3.53 6.39
C GLU A 131 12.06 4.68 5.74
N LEU A 132 11.25 5.38 6.54
CA LEU A 132 10.43 6.52 6.11
C LEU A 132 10.91 7.82 6.75
N PRO A 133 10.94 8.94 6.01
CA PRO A 133 11.05 10.26 6.61
C PRO A 133 9.88 10.51 7.59
N VAL A 134 10.18 11.03 8.79
CA VAL A 134 9.19 11.17 9.89
C VAL A 134 7.90 11.86 9.45
N LEU A 135 8.00 13.01 8.76
CA LEU A 135 6.82 13.78 8.34
C LEU A 135 5.95 13.05 7.33
N ILE A 136 6.53 12.19 6.49
CA ILE A 136 5.80 11.39 5.52
C ILE A 136 5.16 10.20 6.23
N GLY A 137 5.88 9.59 7.18
CA GLY A 137 5.31 8.57 8.05
C GLY A 137 4.06 9.06 8.77
N ASP A 138 4.10 10.26 9.35
CA ASP A 138 2.95 10.86 10.05
C ASP A 138 1.74 11.07 9.10
N ASP A 139 1.97 11.59 7.89
CA ASP A 139 0.91 11.79 6.89
C ASP A 139 0.28 10.47 6.42
N LEU A 140 1.11 9.46 6.16
CA LEU A 140 0.64 8.13 5.76
C LEU A 140 -0.16 7.46 6.89
N MET A 141 0.35 7.49 8.12
CA MET A 141 -0.32 6.93 9.30
C MET A 141 -1.65 7.63 9.60
N GLY A 142 -1.84 8.88 9.14
CA GLY A 142 -3.13 9.57 9.18
C GLY A 142 -4.26 8.79 8.51
N ALA A 143 -3.95 8.05 7.43
CA ALA A 143 -4.92 7.23 6.69
C ALA A 143 -5.42 6.01 7.48
N LEU A 144 -4.62 5.49 8.42
CA LEU A 144 -5.04 4.39 9.30
C LEU A 144 -6.01 4.85 10.39
N ASN A 145 -6.02 6.14 10.72
CA ASN A 145 -6.78 6.69 11.85
C ASN A 145 -8.14 7.29 11.44
N GLY A 146 -8.55 7.16 10.17
CA GLY A 146 -9.79 7.73 9.63
C GLY A 146 -9.87 9.26 9.69
N LYS A 147 -8.76 9.95 10.02
CA LYS A 147 -8.68 11.41 9.93
C LYS A 147 -8.23 11.78 8.53
N ALA A 148 -9.20 11.84 7.63
CA ALA A 148 -9.11 12.64 6.42
C ALA A 148 -8.67 14.04 6.84
N THR A 149 -7.38 14.34 6.69
CA THR A 149 -6.88 15.67 6.95
C THR A 149 -7.26 16.48 5.72
N MET A 150 -8.48 17.04 5.74
CA MET A 150 -8.90 18.04 4.76
C MET A 150 -7.91 19.20 4.82
N HIS A 151 -7.13 19.36 3.77
CA HIS A 151 -6.43 20.59 3.43
C HIS A 151 -6.76 21.00 2.00
#